data_AF-A0A530YF39-F1
#
_entry.id   AF-A0A530YF39-F1
#
_cell.length_a   1.000
_cell.length_b   1.000
_cell.length_c   1.000
_cell.angle_alpha   90.00
_cell.angle_beta   90.00
_cell.angle_gamma   90.00
#
_symmetry.space_group_name_H-M   'P 1'
#
loop_
_entity.id
_entity.type
_entity.pdbx_description
1 polymer ?
#
loop_
_entity_poly.entity_id
_entity_poly.type
_entity_poly.pdbx_seq_one_letter_code
_entity_poly.pdbx_strand_id
1 'polypeptide(L)'
;MSKSFSPFNRPKKHRELFEAINAEVRAAAEARREFAISGENVMVYRHGRNWSLQQSANPDEVSKFAEASMEVTIRGSDIIDHNISSIDNYVVDLANGHQKLMFQSVISLADKATAQTGNVVLSGPNVGASMLEALRKIRFGTDRYGRPTGPTLVVHPTMAKKLQEMESKQTQQEIDEWQITTAFKEAEATSDEVERIRRFRWTP
;
A
#
# COMPACT_ATOMS: atom_id res chain seq x y z
N MET A 1 25.21 6.22 8.38
CA MET A 1 24.83 5.37 9.53
C MET A 1 24.73 6.28 10.75
N SER A 2 23.54 6.64 11.23
CA SER A 2 23.43 7.34 12.52
C SER A 2 23.51 6.28 13.61
N LYS A 3 24.53 6.38 14.47
CA LYS A 3 24.65 5.53 15.65
C LYS A 3 23.51 5.90 16.58
N SER A 4 22.60 4.97 16.89
CA SER A 4 21.61 5.20 17.94
C SER A 4 22.37 5.37 19.26
N PHE A 5 22.25 6.56 19.86
CA PHE A 5 22.88 6.83 21.13
C PHE A 5 22.04 6.16 22.22
N SER A 6 22.44 4.96 22.62
CA SER A 6 21.95 4.32 23.84
C SER A 6 22.95 4.60 24.96
N PRO A 7 22.55 5.23 26.08
CA PRO A 7 23.45 5.56 27.19
C PRO A 7 23.97 4.32 27.95
N PHE A 8 23.50 3.13 27.60
CA PHE A 8 23.96 1.87 28.17
C PHE A 8 24.90 1.17 27.18
N ASN A 9 26.16 0.95 27.60
CA ASN A 9 27.14 0.19 26.82
C ASN A 9 26.69 -1.28 26.74
N ARG A 10 25.84 -1.59 25.75
CA ARG A 10 25.33 -2.95 25.54
C ARG A 10 26.49 -3.86 25.14
N PRO A 11 26.62 -5.06 25.73
CA PRO A 11 27.61 -6.04 25.31
C PRO A 11 27.50 -6.29 23.79
N LYS A 12 28.63 -6.45 23.10
CA LYS A 12 28.69 -6.61 21.62
C LYS A 12 27.67 -7.63 21.08
N LYS A 13 27.57 -8.79 21.73
CA LYS A 13 26.64 -9.88 21.36
C LYS A 13 25.16 -9.45 21.42
N HIS A 14 24.79 -8.63 22.39
CA HIS A 14 23.44 -8.12 22.53
C HIS A 14 23.11 -7.16 21.38
N ARG A 15 24.05 -6.29 21.00
CA ARG A 15 23.86 -5.40 19.85
C ARG A 15 23.66 -6.18 18.55
N GLU A 16 24.52 -7.17 18.30
CA GLU A 16 24.43 -8.02 17.10
C GLU A 16 23.10 -8.76 17.01
N LEU A 17 22.60 -9.31 18.12
CA LEU A 17 21.28 -9.93 18.16
C LEU A 17 20.16 -8.95 17.82
N PHE A 18 20.15 -7.75 18.42
CA PHE A 18 19.14 -6.74 18.12
C PHE A 18 19.20 -6.24 16.67
N GLU A 19 20.40 -6.10 16.10
CA GLU A 19 20.58 -5.74 14.69
C GLU A 19 20.02 -6.84 13.77
N ALA A 20 20.27 -8.11 14.07
CA ALA A 20 19.73 -9.25 13.32
C ALA A 20 18.20 -9.31 13.40
N ILE A 21 17.61 -9.18 14.60
CA ILE A 21 16.15 -9.16 14.77
C ILE A 21 15.51 -8.01 13.99
N ASN A 22 16.09 -6.81 14.05
CA ASN A 22 15.57 -5.67 13.29
C ASN A 22 15.67 -5.86 11.77
N ALA A 23 16.73 -6.53 11.29
CA ALA A 23 16.87 -6.86 9.88
C ALA A 23 15.79 -7.84 9.42
N GLU A 24 15.51 -8.87 10.23
CA GLU A 24 14.44 -9.85 9.95
C GLU A 24 13.05 -9.22 9.98
N VAL A 25 12.75 -8.40 11.00
CA VAL A 25 11.50 -7.63 11.07
C VAL A 25 11.33 -6.78 9.82
N ARG A 26 12.40 -6.09 9.39
CA ARG A 26 12.37 -5.25 8.20
C ARG A 26 12.11 -6.07 6.95
N ALA A 27 12.81 -7.18 6.75
CA ALA A 27 12.61 -8.06 5.60
C ALA A 27 11.17 -8.61 5.55
N ALA A 28 10.65 -9.07 6.68
CA ALA A 28 9.27 -9.54 6.80
C ALA A 28 8.25 -8.44 6.53
N ALA A 29 8.49 -7.23 7.05
CA ALA A 29 7.62 -6.08 6.82
C ALA A 29 7.65 -5.59 5.36
N GLU A 30 8.82 -5.59 4.71
CA GLU A 30 8.97 -5.25 3.29
C GLU A 30 8.25 -6.27 2.40
N ALA A 31 8.43 -7.58 2.67
CA ALA A 31 7.73 -8.64 1.95
C ALA A 31 6.19 -8.53 2.07
N ARG A 32 5.69 -8.18 3.26
CA ARG A 32 4.24 -7.99 3.50
C ARG A 32 3.69 -6.70 2.88
N ARG A 33 4.52 -5.65 2.78
CA ARG A 33 4.15 -4.39 2.13
C ARG A 33 3.97 -4.54 0.63
N GLU A 34 4.76 -5.40 -0.02
CA GLU A 34 4.79 -5.56 -1.48
C GLU A 34 3.40 -5.84 -2.08
N PHE A 35 2.51 -6.49 -1.32
CA PHE A 35 1.11 -6.69 -1.73
C PHE A 35 0.33 -5.37 -1.93
N ALA A 36 0.63 -4.32 -1.16
CA ALA A 36 -0.04 -3.02 -1.24
C ALA A 36 0.73 -2.01 -2.10
N ILE A 37 2.04 -1.91 -1.86
CA ILE A 37 2.91 -0.90 -2.45
C ILE A 37 4.22 -1.58 -2.81
N SER A 38 4.54 -1.57 -4.11
CA SER A 38 5.81 -2.10 -4.57
C SER A 38 6.99 -1.32 -3.98
N GLY A 39 8.08 -2.03 -3.64
CA GLY A 39 9.30 -1.43 -3.15
C GLY A 39 9.89 -0.33 -4.06
N GLU A 40 9.64 -0.38 -5.36
CA GLU A 40 10.05 0.66 -6.31
C GLU A 40 9.32 2.00 -6.10
N ASN A 41 8.11 1.95 -5.52
CA ASN A 41 7.27 3.11 -5.24
C ASN A 41 7.42 3.62 -3.79
N VAL A 42 8.49 3.23 -3.10
CA VAL A 42 8.76 3.63 -1.72
C VAL A 42 9.95 4.57 -1.63
N MET A 43 9.69 5.78 -1.15
CA MET A 43 10.75 6.71 -0.75
C MET A 43 10.92 6.70 0.76
N VAL A 44 12.16 6.52 1.23
CA VAL A 44 12.48 6.48 2.66
C VAL A 44 13.21 7.75 3.05
N TYR A 45 12.57 8.56 3.89
CA TYR A 45 13.18 9.71 4.53
C TYR A 45 13.68 9.33 5.93
N ARG A 46 14.97 9.57 6.21
CA ARG A 46 15.59 9.20 7.50
C ARG A 46 15.45 10.28 8.57
N HIS A 47 15.01 11.46 8.20
CA HIS A 47 14.93 12.64 9.05
C HIS A 47 13.86 13.58 8.52
N GLY A 48 13.49 14.57 9.34
CA GLY A 48 12.42 15.50 9.05
C GLY A 48 11.07 15.03 9.60
N ARG A 49 10.16 15.98 9.80
CA ARG A 49 8.76 15.73 10.20
C ARG A 49 7.79 15.94 9.03
N ASN A 50 8.29 16.53 7.95
CA ASN A 50 7.54 16.97 6.80
C ASN A 50 8.30 16.59 5.52
N TRP A 51 7.57 16.45 4.43
CA TRP A 51 8.12 16.27 3.09
C TRP A 51 7.27 17.04 2.07
N SER A 52 7.90 17.50 1.00
CA SER A 52 7.22 18.08 -0.15
C SER A 52 7.88 17.56 -1.43
N LEU A 53 7.08 17.35 -2.47
CA LEU A 53 7.56 17.01 -3.80
C LEU A 53 7.27 18.20 -4.70
N GLN A 54 8.32 18.80 -5.29
CA GLN A 54 8.15 19.92 -6.24
C GLN A 54 7.33 19.52 -7.47
N GLN A 55 7.21 18.23 -7.75
CA GLN A 55 6.43 17.67 -8.85
C GLN A 55 5.03 17.21 -8.44
N SER A 56 4.57 17.51 -7.22
CA SER A 56 3.19 17.21 -6.82
C SER A 56 2.20 18.10 -7.58
N ALA A 57 0.93 17.67 -7.63
CA ALA A 57 -0.15 18.47 -8.21
C ALA A 57 -0.36 19.81 -7.47
N ASN A 58 0.12 19.92 -6.22
CA ASN A 58 0.08 21.11 -5.40
C ASN A 58 1.44 21.33 -4.72
N PRO A 59 2.40 22.00 -5.38
CA PRO A 59 3.78 22.13 -4.91
C PRO A 59 3.94 22.86 -3.58
N ASP A 60 2.96 23.70 -3.23
CA ASP A 60 2.94 24.47 -1.98
C ASP A 60 2.43 23.64 -0.78
N GLU A 61 1.87 22.45 -1.04
CA GLU A 61 1.37 21.57 0.01
C GLU A 61 2.52 20.79 0.66
N VAL A 62 2.73 21.05 1.95
CA VAL A 62 3.70 20.34 2.77
C VAL A 62 3.03 19.20 3.50
N SER A 63 3.36 17.97 3.09
CA SER A 63 2.87 16.75 3.75
C SER A 63 3.63 16.50 5.05
N LYS A 64 2.95 15.94 6.05
CA LYS A 64 3.52 15.61 7.37
C LYS A 64 3.61 14.10 7.54
N PHE A 65 4.64 13.63 8.23
CA PHE A 65 4.69 12.23 8.65
C PHE A 65 3.65 11.97 9.73
N ALA A 66 2.91 10.87 9.61
CA ALA A 66 2.03 10.38 10.65
C ALA A 66 2.82 9.52 11.65
N GLU A 67 2.48 9.62 12.93
CA GLU A 67 3.03 8.74 13.95
C GLU A 67 2.28 7.41 13.93
N ALA A 68 3.04 6.31 13.84
CA ALA A 68 2.53 4.96 13.92
C ALA A 68 3.11 4.31 15.19
N SER A 69 2.23 3.84 16.06
CA SER A 69 2.60 3.16 17.30
C SER A 69 2.00 1.76 17.30
N MET A 70 2.78 0.79 17.76
CA MET A 70 2.34 -0.58 17.98
C MET A 70 2.86 -1.09 19.31
N GLU A 71 2.10 -1.98 19.93
CA GLU A 71 2.49 -2.70 21.12
C GLU A 71 2.71 -4.17 20.75
N VAL A 72 3.81 -4.74 21.24
CA VAL A 72 4.11 -6.17 21.14
C VAL A 72 4.40 -6.68 22.54
N THR A 73 3.80 -7.79 22.90
CA THR A 73 3.91 -8.37 24.24
C THR A 73 4.70 -9.67 24.19
N ILE A 74 5.76 -9.75 24.99
CA ILE A 74 6.47 -11.00 25.27
C ILE A 74 6.05 -11.47 26.66
N ARG A 75 5.59 -12.71 26.81
CA ARG A 75 5.15 -13.22 28.11
C ARG A 75 6.36 -13.57 28.97
N GLY A 76 6.27 -13.26 30.27
CA GLY A 76 7.33 -13.60 31.23
C GLY A 76 7.59 -15.12 31.31
N SER A 77 6.55 -15.94 31.14
CA SER A 77 6.68 -17.41 31.09
C SER A 77 7.62 -17.85 29.96
N ASP A 78 7.51 -17.24 28.79
CA ASP A 78 8.32 -17.61 27.62
C ASP A 78 9.82 -17.33 27.87
N ILE A 79 10.12 -16.32 28.69
CA ILE A 79 11.49 -16.00 29.10
C ILE A 79 12.00 -17.00 30.15
N ILE A 80 11.16 -17.33 31.14
CA ILE A 80 11.50 -18.29 32.21
C ILE A 80 11.75 -19.68 31.63
N ASP A 81 10.92 -20.09 30.68
CA ASP A 81 11.00 -21.40 30.01
C ASP A 81 12.04 -21.44 28.89
N HIS A 82 12.79 -20.36 28.67
CA HIS A 82 13.80 -20.22 27.61
C HIS A 82 13.24 -20.56 26.21
N ASN A 83 11.97 -20.21 25.96
CA ASN A 83 11.30 -20.50 24.71
C ASN A 83 11.80 -19.56 23.61
N ILE A 84 12.74 -20.04 22.80
CA ILE A 84 13.36 -19.28 21.69
C ILE A 84 12.34 -18.89 20.63
N SER A 85 11.25 -19.66 20.46
CA SER A 85 10.18 -19.35 19.51
C SER A 85 9.46 -18.02 19.83
N SER A 86 9.62 -17.48 21.05
CA SER A 86 9.13 -16.14 21.40
C SER A 86 9.79 -15.03 20.56
N ILE A 87 11.03 -15.22 20.10
CA ILE A 87 11.71 -14.28 19.20
C ILE A 87 11.05 -14.30 17.82
N ASP A 88 10.76 -15.48 17.28
CA ASP A 88 10.10 -15.61 15.98
C ASP A 88 8.68 -15.01 16.03
N ASN A 89 7.92 -15.31 17.09
CA ASN A 89 6.61 -14.71 17.32
C ASN A 89 6.70 -13.19 17.40
N TYR A 90 7.70 -12.65 18.12
CA TYR A 90 7.95 -11.22 18.20
C TYR A 90 8.20 -10.62 16.81
N VAL A 91 9.05 -11.23 15.99
CA VAL A 91 9.33 -10.77 14.62
C VAL A 91 8.04 -10.77 13.78
N VAL A 92 7.26 -11.84 13.85
CA VAL A 92 6.02 -12.00 13.11
C VAL A 92 4.98 -10.95 13.53
N ASP A 93 4.79 -10.75 14.83
CA ASP A 93 3.84 -9.80 15.39
C ASP A 93 4.19 -8.36 15.02
N LEU A 94 5.47 -7.98 15.10
CA LEU A 94 5.94 -6.65 14.71
C LEU A 94 5.70 -6.38 13.23
N ALA A 95 6.06 -7.32 12.37
CA ALA A 95 5.84 -7.15 10.93
C ALA A 95 4.34 -7.19 10.56
N ASN A 96 3.49 -7.92 11.31
CA ASN A 96 2.03 -7.91 11.13
C ASN A 96 1.42 -6.58 11.59
N GLY A 97 1.87 -6.07 12.73
CA GLY A 97 1.48 -4.75 13.25
C GLY A 97 1.86 -3.64 12.27
N HIS A 98 3.08 -3.69 11.72
CA HIS A 98 3.54 -2.76 10.70
C HIS A 98 2.67 -2.82 9.44
N GLN A 99 2.40 -4.03 8.93
CA GLN A 99 1.51 -4.21 7.78
C GLN A 99 0.14 -3.59 8.05
N LYS A 100 -0.49 -3.90 9.18
CA LYS A 100 -1.81 -3.39 9.55
C LYS A 100 -1.85 -1.86 9.57
N LEU A 101 -0.88 -1.22 10.24
CA LEU A 101 -0.81 0.24 10.34
C LEU A 101 -0.59 0.88 8.96
N MET A 102 0.27 0.30 8.13
CA MET A 102 0.53 0.76 6.78
C MET A 102 -0.74 0.69 5.92
N PHE A 103 -1.43 -0.45 5.89
CA PHE A 103 -2.67 -0.61 5.14
C PHE A 103 -3.76 0.36 5.61
N GLN A 104 -3.93 0.51 6.93
CA GLN A 104 -4.88 1.48 7.48
C GLN A 104 -4.53 2.92 7.04
N SER A 105 -3.25 3.27 7.02
CA SER A 105 -2.80 4.59 6.58
C SER A 105 -3.08 4.84 5.10
N VAL A 106 -2.77 3.86 4.22
CA VAL A 106 -3.03 3.96 2.77
C VAL A 106 -4.52 4.10 2.49
N ILE A 107 -5.34 3.25 3.10
CA ILE A 107 -6.80 3.29 2.91
C ILE A 107 -7.37 4.62 3.44
N SER A 108 -6.94 5.07 4.61
CA SER A 108 -7.41 6.35 5.17
C SER A 108 -6.99 7.54 4.31
N LEU A 109 -5.80 7.50 3.71
CA LEU A 109 -5.35 8.55 2.80
C LEU A 109 -6.16 8.55 1.50
N ALA A 110 -6.40 7.37 0.91
CA ALA A 110 -7.24 7.24 -0.28
C ALA A 110 -8.67 7.74 -0.01
N ASP A 111 -9.27 7.37 1.12
CA ASP A 111 -10.60 7.81 1.55
C ASP A 111 -10.66 9.35 1.66
N LYS A 112 -9.72 9.96 2.39
CA LYS A 112 -9.62 11.43 2.50
C LYS A 112 -9.47 12.11 1.16
N ALA A 113 -8.59 11.61 0.29
CA ALA A 113 -8.36 12.19 -1.02
C ALA A 113 -9.62 12.10 -1.89
N THR A 114 -10.30 10.96 -1.93
CA THR A 114 -11.54 10.78 -2.71
C THR A 114 -12.69 11.63 -2.17
N ALA A 115 -12.81 11.78 -0.85
CA ALA A 115 -13.80 12.67 -0.22
C ALA A 115 -13.57 14.14 -0.58
N GLN A 116 -12.31 14.59 -0.62
CA GLN A 116 -11.95 15.96 -1.00
C GLN A 116 -12.23 16.27 -2.47
N THR A 117 -11.97 15.31 -3.37
CA THR A 117 -12.20 15.51 -4.81
C THR A 117 -13.64 15.21 -5.25
N GLY A 118 -14.49 14.71 -4.35
CA GLY A 118 -15.84 14.26 -4.70
C GLY A 118 -15.86 12.96 -5.52
N ASN A 119 -14.75 12.23 -5.60
CA ASN A 119 -14.64 10.93 -6.30
C ASN A 119 -15.16 9.78 -5.43
N VAL A 120 -16.31 9.99 -4.81
CA VAL A 120 -16.98 8.98 -3.99
C VAL A 120 -18.11 8.35 -4.81
N VAL A 121 -18.23 7.03 -4.73
CA VAL A 121 -19.35 6.28 -5.29
C VAL A 121 -20.11 5.65 -4.14
N LEU A 122 -21.41 5.96 -4.05
CA LEU A 122 -22.29 5.36 -3.05
C LEU A 122 -22.83 4.04 -3.58
N SER A 123 -22.68 2.97 -2.82
CA SER A 123 -23.23 1.67 -3.21
C SER A 123 -24.76 1.74 -3.23
N GLY A 124 -25.33 1.55 -4.41
CA GLY A 124 -26.76 1.35 -4.60
C GLY A 124 -27.17 -0.12 -4.38
N PRO A 125 -28.46 -0.45 -4.62
CA PRO A 125 -28.94 -1.83 -4.61
C PRO A 125 -28.32 -2.70 -5.71
N ASN A 126 -27.87 -2.09 -6.81
CA ASN A 126 -27.07 -2.75 -7.84
C ASN A 126 -25.57 -2.44 -7.63
N VAL A 127 -24.86 -3.42 -7.03
CA VAL A 127 -23.42 -3.32 -6.77
C VAL A 127 -22.62 -3.30 -8.07
N GLY A 128 -23.04 -4.04 -9.10
CA GLY A 128 -22.38 -4.08 -10.40
C GLY A 128 -22.35 -2.71 -11.08
N ALA A 129 -23.49 -2.02 -11.12
CA ALA A 129 -23.59 -0.66 -11.64
C ALA A 129 -22.72 0.33 -10.86
N SER A 130 -22.70 0.21 -9.53
CA SER A 130 -21.85 1.04 -8.66
C SER A 130 -20.36 0.79 -8.95
N MET A 131 -19.97 -0.46 -9.21
CA MET A 131 -18.59 -0.82 -9.52
C MET A 131 -18.16 -0.34 -10.90
N LEU A 132 -19.06 -0.36 -11.88
CA LEU A 132 -18.82 0.22 -13.20
C LEU A 132 -18.68 1.75 -13.13
N GLU A 133 -19.50 2.42 -12.32
CA GLU A 133 -19.34 3.85 -12.05
C GLU A 133 -17.97 4.15 -11.41
N ALA A 134 -17.54 3.34 -10.44
CA ALA A 134 -16.23 3.45 -9.83
C ALA A 134 -15.11 3.26 -10.88
N LEU A 135 -15.23 2.25 -11.75
CA LEU A 135 -14.26 2.00 -12.82
C LEU A 135 -14.12 3.20 -13.78
N ARG A 136 -15.23 3.87 -14.11
CA ARG A 136 -15.23 5.07 -14.96
C ARG A 136 -14.47 6.23 -14.33
N LYS A 137 -14.51 6.35 -12.98
CA LYS A 137 -13.81 7.41 -12.22
C LYS A 137 -12.34 7.10 -11.94
N ILE A 138 -11.96 5.82 -11.93
CA ILE A 138 -10.57 5.41 -11.69
C ILE A 138 -9.72 5.68 -12.93
N ARG A 139 -8.53 6.24 -12.72
CA ARG A 139 -7.49 6.33 -13.75
C ARG A 139 -6.62 5.08 -13.70
N PHE A 140 -6.41 4.45 -14.85
CA PHE A 140 -5.54 3.28 -14.95
C PHE A 140 -4.07 3.73 -14.99
N GLY A 141 -3.20 2.89 -14.43
CA GLY A 141 -1.76 3.07 -14.51
C GLY A 141 -1.14 2.15 -15.55
N THR A 142 0.17 2.25 -15.72
CA THR A 142 0.97 1.29 -16.49
C THR A 142 1.98 0.61 -15.57
N ASP A 143 2.29 -0.65 -15.86
CA ASP A 143 3.37 -1.37 -15.19
C ASP A 143 4.76 -0.95 -15.73
N ARG A 144 5.81 -1.51 -15.13
CA ARG A 144 7.21 -1.29 -15.56
C ARG A 144 7.51 -1.67 -17.02
N TYR A 145 6.64 -2.46 -17.65
CA TYR A 145 6.75 -2.87 -19.04
C TYR A 145 5.88 -2.02 -19.97
N GLY A 146 5.21 -0.99 -19.45
CA GLY A 146 4.31 -0.12 -20.19
C GLY A 146 2.95 -0.75 -20.49
N ARG A 147 2.58 -1.83 -19.81
CA ARG A 147 1.27 -2.47 -19.97
C ARG A 147 0.25 -1.79 -19.06
N PRO A 148 -0.95 -1.44 -19.55
CA PRO A 148 -2.02 -0.95 -18.69
C PRO A 148 -2.35 -1.94 -17.58
N THR A 149 -2.50 -1.42 -16.36
CA THR A 149 -2.90 -2.18 -15.18
C THR A 149 -4.16 -1.57 -14.58
N GLY A 150 -5.19 -2.40 -14.46
CA GLY A 150 -6.43 -2.04 -13.79
C GLY A 150 -6.28 -1.96 -12.26
N PRO A 151 -7.29 -1.39 -11.58
CA PRO A 151 -7.28 -1.28 -10.13
C PRO A 151 -7.37 -2.66 -9.45
N THR A 152 -6.71 -2.79 -8.30
CA THR A 152 -6.88 -3.94 -7.41
C THR A 152 -7.94 -3.60 -6.36
N LEU A 153 -8.97 -4.44 -6.25
CA LEU A 153 -10.02 -4.29 -5.25
C LEU A 153 -9.68 -5.09 -3.98
N VAL A 154 -9.54 -4.38 -2.86
CA VAL A 154 -9.37 -5.01 -1.54
C VAL A 154 -10.74 -5.11 -0.88
N VAL A 155 -11.27 -6.33 -0.79
CA VAL A 155 -12.59 -6.60 -0.22
C VAL A 155 -12.51 -7.68 0.85
N HIS A 156 -13.43 -7.63 1.82
CA HIS A 156 -13.56 -8.69 2.81
C HIS A 156 -13.95 -10.01 2.13
N PRO A 157 -13.47 -11.19 2.58
CA PRO A 157 -13.75 -12.48 1.94
C PRO A 157 -15.24 -12.78 1.74
N THR A 158 -16.10 -12.32 2.66
CA THR A 158 -17.56 -12.47 2.52
C THR A 158 -18.13 -11.66 1.36
N MET A 159 -17.56 -10.48 1.08
CA MET A 159 -17.94 -9.67 -0.07
C MET A 159 -17.36 -10.23 -1.36
N ALA A 160 -16.14 -10.78 -1.32
CA ALA A 160 -15.55 -11.46 -2.48
C ALA A 160 -16.45 -12.57 -3.03
N LYS A 161 -17.02 -13.42 -2.14
CA LYS A 161 -17.99 -14.45 -2.54
C LYS A 161 -19.24 -13.87 -3.19
N LYS A 162 -19.80 -12.80 -2.60
CA LYS A 162 -20.96 -12.11 -3.18
C LYS A 162 -20.65 -11.52 -4.56
N LEU A 163 -19.46 -10.96 -4.76
CA LEU A 163 -19.04 -10.42 -6.05
C LEU A 163 -18.94 -11.51 -7.12
N GLN A 164 -18.38 -12.67 -6.78
CA GLN A 164 -18.33 -13.83 -7.68
C GLN A 164 -19.72 -14.34 -8.05
N GLU A 165 -20.65 -14.39 -7.08
CA GLU A 165 -22.05 -14.76 -7.36
C GLU A 165 -22.74 -13.74 -8.25
N MET A 166 -22.46 -12.44 -8.10
CA MET A 166 -23.02 -11.38 -8.94
C MET A 166 -22.44 -11.42 -10.36
N GLU A 167 -21.14 -11.70 -10.52
CA GLU A 167 -20.49 -11.88 -11.81
C GLU A 167 -21.18 -12.98 -12.64
N SER A 168 -21.50 -14.12 -12.02
CA SER A 168 -22.23 -15.21 -12.69
C SER A 168 -23.65 -14.86 -13.15
N LYS A 169 -24.22 -13.76 -12.67
CA LYS A 169 -25.59 -13.32 -12.94
C LYS A 169 -25.64 -12.06 -13.82
N GLN A 170 -24.49 -11.58 -14.30
CA GLN A 170 -24.44 -10.39 -15.16
C GLN A 170 -25.12 -10.63 -16.49
N THR A 171 -25.80 -9.59 -16.98
CA THR A 171 -26.39 -9.58 -18.31
C THR A 171 -25.30 -9.33 -19.35
N GLN A 172 -25.46 -9.85 -20.58
CA GLN A 172 -24.50 -9.62 -21.66
C GLN A 172 -24.21 -8.13 -21.90
N GLN A 173 -25.22 -7.27 -21.80
CA GLN A 173 -25.07 -5.82 -21.93
C GLN A 173 -24.12 -5.22 -20.88
N GLU A 174 -24.19 -5.70 -19.62
CA GLU A 174 -23.33 -5.22 -18.54
C GLU A 174 -21.87 -5.64 -18.77
N ILE A 175 -21.68 -6.86 -19.29
CA ILE A 175 -20.36 -7.39 -19.68
C ILE A 175 -19.76 -6.54 -20.81
N ASP A 176 -20.56 -6.24 -21.84
CA ASP A 176 -20.11 -5.43 -22.98
C ASP A 176 -19.73 -4.01 -22.54
N GLU A 177 -20.53 -3.37 -21.68
CA GLU A 177 -20.21 -2.05 -21.12
C GLU A 177 -18.93 -2.07 -20.29
N TRP A 178 -18.71 -3.14 -19.52
CA TRP A 178 -17.50 -3.33 -18.72
C TRP A 178 -16.26 -3.42 -19.62
N GLN A 179 -16.33 -4.23 -20.68
CA GLN A 179 -15.24 -4.40 -21.64
C GLN A 179 -14.92 -3.11 -22.37
N ILE A 180 -15.94 -2.39 -22.86
CA ILE A 180 -15.75 -1.10 -23.54
C ILE A 180 -15.09 -0.09 -22.60
N THR A 181 -15.58 0.03 -21.36
CA THR A 181 -15.03 0.96 -20.37
C THR A 181 -13.58 0.60 -20.05
N THR A 182 -13.28 -0.68 -19.87
CA THR A 182 -11.93 -1.17 -19.59
C THR A 182 -10.98 -0.86 -20.75
N ALA A 183 -11.36 -1.21 -21.99
CA ALA A 183 -10.54 -0.97 -23.17
C ALA A 183 -10.26 0.54 -23.39
N PHE A 184 -11.27 1.39 -23.15
CA PHE A 184 -11.10 2.84 -23.19
C PHE A 184 -10.07 3.32 -22.16
N LYS A 185 -10.16 2.83 -20.92
CA LYS A 185 -9.23 3.19 -19.83
C LYS A 185 -7.81 2.67 -20.05
N GLU A 186 -7.67 1.49 -20.63
CA GLU A 186 -6.36 0.94 -21.01
C GLU A 186 -5.70 1.76 -22.13
N ALA A 187 -6.47 2.20 -23.13
CA ALA A 187 -5.99 3.09 -24.18
C ALA A 187 -5.56 4.44 -23.62
N GLU A 188 -6.37 5.03 -22.72
CA GLU A 188 -6.07 6.28 -22.01
C GLU A 188 -4.74 6.18 -21.24
N ALA A 189 -4.57 5.12 -20.44
CA ALA A 189 -3.33 4.87 -19.69
C ALA A 189 -2.10 4.70 -20.59
N THR A 190 -2.26 4.05 -21.74
CA THR A 190 -1.18 3.88 -22.73
C THR A 190 -0.79 5.23 -23.35
N SER A 191 -1.77 6.06 -23.72
CA SER A 191 -1.50 7.40 -24.27
C SER A 191 -0.80 8.31 -23.25
N ASP A 192 -1.27 8.29 -22.00
CA ASP A 192 -0.68 9.06 -20.91
C ASP A 192 0.78 8.67 -20.68
N GLU A 193 1.09 7.38 -20.72
CA GLU A 193 2.45 6.89 -20.53
C GLU A 193 3.38 7.30 -21.68
N VAL A 194 2.90 7.28 -22.92
CA VAL A 194 3.65 7.80 -24.08
C VAL A 194 3.94 9.29 -23.90
N GLU A 195 2.98 10.08 -23.44
CA GLU A 195 3.17 11.50 -23.15
C GLU A 195 4.16 11.74 -22.01
N ARG A 196 4.09 10.95 -20.93
CA ARG A 196 5.04 10.99 -19.81
C ARG A 196 6.45 10.71 -20.32
N ILE A 197 6.65 9.64 -21.07
CA ILE A 197 7.94 9.29 -21.66
C ILE A 197 8.45 10.43 -22.54
N ARG A 198 7.61 11.02 -23.40
CA ARG A 198 8.01 12.18 -24.23
C ARG A 198 8.47 13.38 -23.40
N ARG A 199 7.81 13.67 -22.28
CA ARG A 199 8.15 14.79 -21.39
C ARG A 199 9.50 14.59 -20.68
N PHE A 200 9.81 13.37 -20.28
CA PHE A 200 10.99 13.06 -19.46
C PHE A 200 12.14 12.39 -20.23
N ARG A 201 11.94 12.06 -21.51
CA ARG A 201 13.02 11.58 -22.37
C ARG A 201 13.94 12.75 -22.69
N TRP A 202 15.16 12.70 -22.15
CA TRP A 202 16.21 13.63 -22.49
C TRP A 202 16.53 13.53 -23.99
N THR A 203 16.26 14.58 -24.74
CA THR A 203 16.78 14.76 -26.11
C THR A 203 18.18 15.37 -26.03
N PRO A 204 19.23 14.68 -26.54
CA PRO A 204 20.59 15.19 -26.57
C PRO A 204 20.76 16.43 -27.45
#